data_AF-A0A819HVR3-F1
#
_entry.id   AF-A0A819HVR3-F1
#
_cell.length_a   1.000
_cell.length_b   1.000
_cell.length_c   1.000
_cell.angle_alpha   90.00
_cell.angle_beta   90.00
_cell.angle_gamma   90.00
#
_symmetry.space_group_name_H-M   'P 1'
#
loop_
_entity.id
_entity.type
_entity.pdbx_description
1 polymer ?
#
loop_
_entity_poly.entity_id
_entity_poly.type
_entity_poly.pdbx_seq_one_letter_code
_entity_poly.pdbx_strand_id
1 'polypeptide(L)'
;METLSIRAQRLSGDSSGFVSNYNLAKKNQYNSETNPTGICNLGIVENQLCELELVKKLQFIQTWKAYYNYYPLPTGELTSRQQLCHLFEDILQVEQPLDPESGSCVNIE
;
A
#
# COMPACT_ATOMS: atom_id res chain seq x y z
N MET A 1 13.39 -20.10 -25.86
CA MET A 1 12.29 -19.19 -25.54
C MET A 1 12.31 -18.99 -24.04
N GLU A 2 12.62 -17.80 -23.56
CA GLU A 2 12.87 -17.54 -22.13
C GLU A 2 11.55 -17.19 -21.44
N THR A 3 11.19 -17.90 -20.36
CA THR A 3 9.90 -17.70 -19.68
C THR A 3 9.95 -16.49 -18.74
N LEU A 4 8.79 -15.90 -18.48
CA LEU A 4 8.64 -14.76 -17.56
C LEU A 4 9.21 -15.06 -16.16
N SER A 5 9.17 -16.31 -15.68
CA SER A 5 9.74 -16.69 -14.37
C SER A 5 11.28 -16.64 -14.36
N ILE A 6 11.92 -17.04 -15.47
CA ILE A 6 13.38 -16.98 -15.62
C ILE A 6 13.84 -15.52 -15.66
N ARG A 7 13.05 -14.66 -16.31
CA ARG A 7 13.31 -13.21 -16.35
C ARG A 7 13.14 -12.55 -14.97
N ALA A 8 12.11 -12.93 -14.23
CA ALA A 8 11.87 -12.45 -12.86
C ALA A 8 12.99 -12.89 -11.89
N GLN A 9 13.47 -14.14 -11.99
CA GLN A 9 14.55 -14.65 -11.16
C GLN A 9 15.91 -13.98 -11.42
N ARG A 10 16.17 -13.52 -12.66
CA ARG A 10 17.37 -12.73 -12.97
C ARG A 10 17.26 -11.27 -12.53
N LEU A 11 16.05 -10.70 -12.55
CA LEU A 11 15.78 -9.35 -12.08
C LEU A 11 15.76 -9.25 -10.55
N SER A 12 15.42 -10.35 -9.86
CA SER A 12 15.49 -10.46 -8.40
C SER A 12 16.94 -10.65 -7.92
N GLY A 13 17.83 -9.74 -8.32
CA GLY A 13 19.25 -9.76 -8.02
C GLY A 13 19.56 -10.08 -6.55
N ASP A 14 20.77 -10.61 -6.32
CA ASP A 14 21.28 -11.14 -5.06
C ASP A 14 20.64 -10.50 -3.81
N SER A 15 19.65 -11.19 -3.24
CA SER A 15 18.82 -10.68 -2.14
C SER A 15 19.65 -10.36 -0.90
N SER A 16 20.82 -11.00 -0.76
CA SER A 16 21.79 -10.74 0.30
C SER A 16 22.40 -9.33 0.22
N GLY A 17 22.70 -8.85 -1.00
CA GLY A 17 23.21 -7.52 -1.26
C GLY A 17 22.17 -6.43 -1.02
N PHE A 18 20.92 -6.69 -1.38
CA PHE A 18 19.80 -5.77 -1.11
C PHE A 18 19.60 -5.56 0.40
N VAL A 19 19.53 -6.64 1.17
CA VAL A 19 19.34 -6.57 2.64
C VAL A 19 20.53 -5.88 3.31
N SER A 20 21.76 -6.16 2.86
CA SER A 20 22.97 -5.49 3.36
C SER A 20 22.93 -3.98 3.11
N ASN A 21 22.64 -3.56 1.88
CA ASN A 21 22.57 -2.15 1.50
C ASN A 21 21.41 -1.42 2.18
N TYR A 22 20.26 -2.07 2.33
CA TYR A 22 19.12 -1.55 3.09
C TYR A 22 19.49 -1.30 4.56
N ASN A 23 20.14 -2.26 5.21
CA ASN A 23 20.56 -2.13 6.60
C ASN A 23 21.63 -1.04 6.78
N LEU A 24 22.54 -0.89 5.82
CA LEU A 24 23.52 0.19 5.80
C LEU A 24 22.85 1.57 5.66
N ALA A 25 21.92 1.70 4.70
CA ALA A 25 21.14 2.93 4.49
C ALA A 25 20.33 3.31 5.73
N LYS A 26 19.73 2.32 6.42
CA LYS A 26 18.97 2.54 7.66
C LYS A 26 19.85 3.01 8.82
N LYS A 27 21.08 2.49 8.95
CA LYS A 27 22.01 2.88 10.02
C LYS A 27 22.67 4.24 9.77
N ASN A 28 22.91 4.60 8.51
CA ASN A 28 23.57 5.84 8.11
C ASN A 28 22.63 6.71 7.26
N GLN A 29 21.40 6.92 7.72
CA GLN A 29 20.39 7.61 6.93
C GLN A 29 20.74 9.10 6.76
N TYR A 30 20.54 9.61 5.55
CA TYR A 30 20.66 11.04 5.26
C TYR A 30 19.69 11.87 6.12
N ASN A 31 20.23 12.93 6.71
CA ASN A 31 19.45 13.98 7.35
C ASN A 31 20.14 15.32 7.06
N SER A 32 19.40 16.29 6.54
CA SER A 32 19.96 17.57 6.10
C SER A 32 20.67 18.36 7.21
N GLU A 33 20.28 18.16 8.46
CA GLU A 33 20.81 18.89 9.62
C GLU A 33 21.85 18.08 10.40
N THR A 34 21.60 16.78 10.61
CA THR A 34 22.37 15.94 11.54
C THR A 34 23.29 14.93 10.85
N ASN A 35 23.04 14.60 9.58
CA ASN A 35 23.87 13.67 8.80
C ASN A 35 23.79 13.95 7.29
N PRO A 36 24.32 15.09 6.81
CA PRO A 36 24.19 15.50 5.42
C PRO A 36 24.98 14.63 4.45
N THR A 37 25.92 13.82 4.94
CA THR A 37 26.67 12.82 4.15
C THR A 37 26.07 11.41 4.26
N GLY A 38 24.94 11.26 4.95
CA GLY A 38 24.23 10.00 5.06
C GLY A 38 23.66 9.53 3.72
N ILE A 39 23.23 8.28 3.69
CA ILE A 39 22.66 7.62 2.52
C ILE A 39 21.20 8.01 2.37
N CYS A 40 20.85 8.58 1.21
CA CYS A 40 19.46 8.81 0.84
C CYS A 40 18.81 7.49 0.43
N ASN A 41 17.68 7.16 1.04
CA ASN A 41 16.97 5.92 0.73
C ASN A 41 16.02 6.12 -0.45
N LEU A 42 16.43 5.65 -1.63
CA LEU A 42 15.63 5.65 -2.85
C LEU A 42 15.15 4.23 -3.23
N GLY A 43 15.39 3.24 -2.36
CA GLY A 43 15.08 1.83 -2.63
C GLY A 43 13.73 1.36 -2.08
N ILE A 44 13.05 2.17 -1.28
CA ILE A 44 11.71 1.88 -0.76
C ILE A 44 10.68 2.62 -1.61
N VAL A 45 9.67 1.88 -2.08
CA VAL A 45 8.50 2.46 -2.75
C VAL A 45 7.47 2.83 -1.68
N GLU A 46 7.63 4.00 -1.09
CA GLU A 46 6.69 4.57 -0.12
C GLU A 46 6.14 5.89 -0.67
N ASN A 47 4.82 6.07 -0.62
CA ASN A 47 4.18 7.31 -1.06
C ASN A 47 3.95 8.25 0.12
N GLN A 48 4.79 9.27 0.25
CA GLN A 48 4.69 10.31 1.28
C GLN A 48 4.07 11.61 0.76
N LEU A 49 3.68 11.69 -0.52
CA LEU A 49 3.26 12.94 -1.16
C LEU A 49 1.92 13.48 -0.63
N CYS A 50 1.01 12.58 -0.24
CA CYS A 50 -0.35 12.93 0.14
C CYS A 50 -0.61 12.81 1.65
N GLU A 51 0.43 12.58 2.46
CA GLU A 51 0.28 12.33 3.90
C GLU A 51 -0.40 13.50 4.62
N LEU A 52 0.00 14.74 4.30
CA LEU A 52 -0.58 15.94 4.91
C LEU A 52 -2.08 16.06 4.67
N GLU A 53 -2.56 15.74 3.46
CA GLU A 53 -3.97 15.80 3.12
C GLU A 53 -4.77 14.71 3.84
N LEU A 54 -4.19 13.52 4.03
CA LEU A 54 -4.78 12.47 4.85
C LEU A 54 -4.90 12.91 6.31
N VAL A 55 -3.83 13.48 6.90
CA VAL A 55 -3.83 13.96 8.29
C VAL A 55 -4.91 15.02 8.52
N LYS A 56 -5.04 15.99 7.60
CA LYS A 56 -6.11 17.00 7.67
C LYS A 56 -7.50 16.37 7.69
N LYS A 57 -7.76 15.37 6.85
CA LYS A 57 -9.07 14.68 6.82
C LYS A 57 -9.34 13.88 8.08
N LEU A 58 -8.32 13.22 8.64
CA LEU A 58 -8.43 12.41 9.86
C LEU A 58 -8.82 13.23 11.10
N GLN A 59 -8.46 14.52 11.15
CA GLN A 59 -8.83 15.42 12.26
C GLN A 59 -10.35 15.58 12.43
N PHE A 60 -11.12 15.34 11.37
CA PHE A 60 -12.58 15.46 11.38
C PHE A 60 -13.30 14.13 11.59
N ILE A 61 -12.58 13.02 11.67
CA ILE A 61 -13.17 11.69 11.87
C ILE A 61 -13.29 11.42 13.37
N GLN A 62 -14.53 11.23 13.83
CA GLN A 62 -14.81 10.81 15.20
C GLN A 62 -14.40 9.34 15.35
N THR A 63 -13.45 9.03 16.25
CA THR A 63 -12.98 7.65 16.44
C THR A 63 -14.00 6.84 17.26
N TRP A 64 -14.63 5.84 16.63
CA TRP A 64 -15.54 4.90 17.30
C TRP A 64 -14.74 3.75 17.96
N LYS A 65 -14.08 4.02 19.09
CA LYS A 65 -13.26 3.02 19.80
C LYS A 65 -14.04 1.82 20.35
N ALA A 66 -15.33 1.96 20.63
CA ALA A 66 -16.11 0.92 21.30
C ALA A 66 -16.48 -0.27 20.40
N TYR A 67 -16.52 -0.08 19.07
CA TYR A 67 -17.03 -1.08 18.12
C TYR A 67 -15.98 -2.12 17.69
N TYR A 68 -14.69 -1.77 17.76
CA TYR A 68 -13.62 -2.61 17.21
C TYR A 68 -13.13 -3.74 18.13
N ASN A 69 -13.39 -3.66 19.44
CA ASN A 69 -12.99 -4.72 20.38
C ASN A 69 -13.74 -6.05 20.16
N TYR A 70 -14.85 -6.02 19.42
CA TYR A 70 -15.69 -7.17 19.13
C TYR A 70 -15.79 -7.45 17.63
N TYR A 71 -14.86 -6.94 16.81
CA TYR A 71 -14.99 -6.97 15.36
C TYR A 71 -14.37 -8.24 14.74
N PRO A 72 -15.14 -9.31 14.41
CA PRO A 72 -14.57 -10.60 14.09
C PRO A 72 -15.19 -11.10 12.77
N LEU A 73 -15.11 -10.29 11.71
CA LEU A 73 -15.53 -10.72 10.38
C LEU A 73 -14.26 -10.93 9.55
N PRO A 74 -13.94 -12.19 9.18
CA PRO A 74 -12.78 -12.48 8.31
C PRO A 74 -12.81 -11.73 6.99
N THR A 75 -14.02 -11.36 6.54
CA THR A 75 -14.28 -10.60 5.32
C THR A 75 -14.21 -9.08 5.52
N GLY A 76 -14.14 -8.58 6.76
CA GLY A 76 -14.23 -7.15 7.07
C GLY A 76 -15.66 -6.60 7.03
N GLU A 77 -15.80 -5.28 7.10
CA GLU A 77 -17.10 -4.61 7.12
C GLU A 77 -17.70 -4.50 5.74
N LEU A 78 -19.00 -4.76 5.62
CA LEU A 78 -19.70 -4.53 4.35
C LEU A 78 -19.56 -3.08 3.88
N THR A 79 -19.77 -2.10 4.77
CA THR A 79 -19.64 -0.67 4.41
C THR A 79 -18.22 -0.34 3.94
N SER A 80 -17.20 -0.81 4.65
CA SER A 80 -15.80 -0.63 4.25
C SER A 80 -15.51 -1.28 2.90
N ARG A 81 -16.01 -2.50 2.64
CA ARG A 81 -15.86 -3.18 1.33
C ARG A 81 -16.56 -2.43 0.20
N GLN A 82 -17.75 -1.90 0.44
CA GLN A 82 -18.48 -1.06 -0.52
C GLN A 82 -17.70 0.22 -0.86
N GLN A 83 -17.15 0.90 0.15
CA GLN A 83 -16.33 2.10 -0.06
C GLN A 83 -15.04 1.78 -0.86
N LEU A 84 -14.42 0.62 -0.62
CA LEU A 84 -13.28 0.16 -1.41
C LEU A 84 -13.66 -0.13 -2.86
N CYS A 85 -14.81 -0.75 -3.11
CA CYS A 85 -15.30 -0.98 -4.47
C CYS A 85 -15.48 0.34 -5.22
N HIS A 86 -16.17 1.32 -4.62
CA HIS A 86 -16.32 2.64 -5.23
C HIS A 86 -14.99 3.34 -5.51
N LEU A 87 -14.03 3.26 -4.56
CA LEU A 87 -12.69 3.82 -4.79
C LEU A 87 -12.00 3.16 -5.98
N PHE A 88 -12.07 1.83 -6.11
CA PHE A 88 -11.48 1.12 -7.24
C PHE A 88 -12.21 1.39 -8.55
N GLU A 89 -13.54 1.51 -8.51
CA GLU A 89 -14.34 1.90 -9.66
C GLU A 89 -13.90 3.26 -10.20
N ASP A 90 -13.71 4.24 -9.32
CA ASP A 90 -13.25 5.58 -9.66
C ASP A 90 -11.81 5.58 -10.20
N ILE A 91 -10.89 4.85 -9.56
CA ILE A 91 -9.47 4.81 -9.95
C ILE A 91 -9.27 4.05 -11.27
N LEU A 92 -9.92 2.91 -11.43
CA LEU A 92 -9.75 2.01 -12.57
C LEU A 92 -10.71 2.30 -13.72
N GLN A 93 -11.71 3.17 -13.49
CA GLN A 93 -12.73 3.53 -14.47
C GLN A 93 -13.43 2.31 -15.07
N VAL A 94 -13.78 1.35 -14.20
CA VAL A 94 -14.45 0.12 -14.64
C VAL A 94 -15.85 0.42 -15.18
N GLU A 95 -16.25 -0.28 -16.24
CA GLU A 95 -17.56 -0.08 -16.87
C GLU A 95 -18.72 -0.73 -16.09
N GLN A 96 -18.40 -1.69 -15.21
CA GLN A 96 -19.38 -2.43 -14.42
C GLN A 96 -19.05 -2.33 -12.93
N PRO A 97 -20.08 -2.20 -12.06
CA PRO A 97 -19.86 -2.12 -10.63
C PRO A 97 -19.22 -3.41 -10.09
N LEU A 98 -18.36 -3.24 -9.09
CA LEU A 98 -17.73 -4.33 -8.37
C LEU A 98 -18.67 -4.84 -7.29
N ASP A 99 -18.77 -6.17 -7.16
CA ASP A 99 -19.48 -6.81 -6.07
C ASP A 99 -18.69 -6.67 -4.75
N PRO A 100 -19.25 -6.06 -3.69
CA PRO A 100 -18.59 -5.91 -2.40
C PRO A 100 -18.27 -7.24 -1.70
N GLU A 101 -18.92 -8.35 -2.07
CA GLU A 101 -18.66 -9.66 -1.48
C GLU A 101 -17.47 -10.38 -2.13
N SER A 102 -17.34 -10.30 -3.45
CA SER A 102 -16.30 -11.00 -4.23
C SER A 102 -15.16 -10.12 -4.76
N GLY A 103 -15.34 -8.80 -4.77
CA GLY A 103 -14.40 -7.84 -5.35
C GLY A 103 -14.27 -7.94 -6.89
N SER A 104 -15.20 -8.63 -7.54
CA SER A 104 -15.22 -8.86 -8.99
C SER A 104 -16.36 -8.08 -9.64
N CYS A 105 -16.26 -7.79 -10.95
CA CYS A 105 -17.36 -7.18 -11.68
C CYS A 105 -18.62 -8.06 -11.58
N VAL A 106 -19.78 -7.45 -11.37
CA VAL A 106 -21.05 -8.18 -11.35
C VAL A 106 -21.32 -8.69 -12.77
N ASN A 107 -21.26 -10.00 -12.98
CA ASN A 107 -21.73 -10.61 -14.22
C ASN A 107 -23.24 -10.39 -14.31
N ILE A 108 -23.65 -9.47 -15.18
CA ILE A 108 -25.04 -9.33 -15.58
C ILE A 108 -25.25 -10.40 -16.66
N GLU A 109 -25.83 -11.54 -16.26
CA GLU A 109 -26.41 -12.51 -17.21
C GLU A 109 -27.63 -11.93 -17.94
#